data_AF-A0AAD1CDA0-F1
#
_entry.id   AF-A0AAD1CDA0-F1
#
_cell.length_a   1.000
_cell.length_b   1.000
_cell.length_c   1.000
_cell.angle_alpha   90.00
_cell.angle_beta   90.00
_cell.angle_gamma   90.00
#
_symmetry.space_group_name_H-M   'P 1'
#
loop_
_entity.id
_entity.type
_entity.pdbx_description
1 polymer ?
#
loop_
_entity_poly.entity_id
_entity_poly.type
_entity_poly.pdbx_seq_one_letter_code
_entity_poly.pdbx_strand_id
1 'polypeptide(L)'
;MIERLVSHIPAEKNFRAIRYYGFLSNRKRGEALPLVYDLLDQEEPVEPKPLNYAQMMHHLVGIDPYKCILCGGRMCFVKMEMGLKGHELVTLRKATIREKRRLRYSL
;
A
#
# COMPACT_ATOMS: atom_id res chain seq x y z
N MET A 1 -4.89 1.56 14.85
CA MET A 1 -4.06 1.91 13.68
C MET A 1 -2.57 1.76 13.97
N ILE A 2 -2.06 2.41 15.02
CA ILE A 2 -0.63 2.37 15.40
C ILE A 2 -0.14 0.95 15.68
N GLU A 3 -0.91 0.12 16.39
CA GLU A 3 -0.55 -1.27 16.70
C GLU A 3 -0.27 -2.13 15.45
N ARG A 4 -1.06 -1.97 14.38
CA ARG A 4 -0.80 -2.64 13.10
C ARG A 4 0.48 -2.16 12.42
N LEU A 5 0.84 -0.89 12.63
CA LEU A 5 2.07 -0.31 12.06
C LEU A 5 3.31 -0.78 12.81
N VAL A 6 3.21 -1.10 14.11
CA VAL A 6 4.36 -1.52 14.94
C VAL A 6 4.45 -3.02 15.18
N SER A 7 3.51 -3.83 14.67
CA SER A 7 3.46 -5.28 14.92
C SER A 7 4.68 -6.05 14.41
N HIS A 8 5.42 -5.50 13.46
CA HIS A 8 6.65 -6.09 12.93
C HIS A 8 7.90 -5.70 13.73
N ILE A 9 7.76 -4.83 14.74
CA ILE A 9 8.84 -4.37 15.61
C ILE A 9 8.88 -5.32 16.84
N PRO A 10 10.01 -6.01 17.09
CA PRO A 10 10.16 -6.88 18.25
C PRO A 10 9.97 -6.11 19.56
N ALA A 11 9.18 -6.66 20.49
CA ALA A 11 8.93 -6.04 21.80
C ALA A 11 10.14 -6.15 22.76
N GLU A 12 11.04 -7.09 22.51
CA GLU A 12 12.22 -7.34 23.35
C GLU A 12 13.33 -6.32 23.08
N LYS A 13 13.87 -5.74 24.16
CA LYS A 13 14.78 -4.58 24.11
C LYS A 13 16.15 -4.84 23.44
N ASN A 14 16.45 -6.08 23.02
CA ASN A 14 17.71 -6.46 22.37
C ASN A 14 17.54 -7.48 21.24
N PHE A 15 16.31 -7.78 20.81
CA PHE A 15 16.11 -8.76 19.76
C PHE A 15 16.57 -8.19 18.41
N ARG A 16 17.64 -8.77 17.86
CA ARG A 16 18.08 -8.50 16.48
C ARG A 16 17.51 -9.59 15.59
N ALA A 17 16.49 -9.25 14.82
CA ALA A 17 16.02 -10.13 13.76
C ALA A 17 17.17 -10.36 12.75
N ILE A 18 17.74 -11.57 12.72
CA ILE A 18 18.67 -11.99 11.68
C ILE A 18 17.84 -12.28 10.44
N ARG A 19 17.70 -11.29 9.56
CA ARG A 19 16.94 -11.46 8.33
C ARG A 19 17.87 -11.96 7.24
N TYR A 20 17.42 -12.98 6.51
CA TYR A 20 18.01 -13.40 5.24
C TYR A 20 19.45 -13.96 5.31
N TYR A 21 19.81 -14.69 6.37
CA TYR A 21 21.10 -15.37 6.45
C TYR A 21 21.00 -16.87 6.08
N GLY A 22 22.07 -17.43 5.54
CA GLY A 22 22.15 -18.86 5.19
C GLY A 22 21.07 -19.29 4.20
N PHE A 23 20.34 -20.35 4.54
CA PHE A 23 19.24 -20.87 3.72
C PHE A 23 18.03 -19.92 3.64
N LEU A 24 17.89 -18.97 4.58
CA LEU A 24 16.85 -17.94 4.54
C LEU A 24 17.21 -16.74 3.63
N SER A 25 18.43 -16.71 3.08
CA SER A 25 18.84 -15.64 2.15
C SER A 25 18.02 -15.65 0.87
N ASN A 26 17.68 -14.48 0.32
CA ASN A 26 16.86 -14.39 -0.90
C ASN A 26 17.42 -15.21 -2.08
N ARG A 27 18.74 -15.35 -2.17
CA ARG A 27 19.40 -16.14 -3.22
C ARG A 27 19.19 -17.64 -3.05
N LYS A 28 19.10 -18.15 -1.81
CA LYS A 28 19.07 -19.59 -1.51
C LYS A 28 17.72 -20.10 -1.04
N ARG A 29 16.82 -19.22 -0.62
CA ARG A 29 15.51 -19.57 -0.05
C ARG A 29 14.68 -20.46 -0.96
N GLY A 30 14.65 -20.18 -2.27
CA GLY A 30 13.84 -20.97 -3.21
C GLY A 30 14.29 -22.43 -3.36
N GLU A 31 15.58 -22.71 -3.19
CA GLU A 31 16.14 -24.07 -3.31
C GLU A 31 16.21 -24.77 -1.94
N ALA A 32 16.62 -24.04 -0.91
CA ALA A 32 16.97 -24.62 0.39
C ALA A 32 15.78 -24.73 1.34
N LEU A 33 14.76 -23.88 1.20
CA LEU A 33 13.59 -23.90 2.10
C LEU A 33 12.70 -25.13 1.88
N PRO A 34 12.41 -25.59 0.64
CA PRO A 34 11.68 -26.84 0.43
C PRO A 34 12.37 -28.04 1.09
N LEU A 35 13.70 -28.15 0.95
CA LEU A 35 14.48 -29.20 1.60
C LEU A 35 14.37 -29.17 3.13
N VAL A 36 14.31 -27.97 3.73
CA VAL A 36 14.13 -27.82 5.17
C VAL A 36 12.72 -28.26 5.60
N TYR A 37 11.68 -27.94 4.82
CA TYR A 37 10.33 -28.43 5.09
C TYR A 37 10.25 -29.96 5.04
N ASP A 38 10.84 -30.58 4.02
CA ASP A 38 10.91 -32.04 3.89
C ASP A 38 11.63 -32.68 5.08
N LEU A 39 12.78 -32.12 5.51
CA LEU A 39 13.56 -32.64 6.64
C LEU A 39 12.84 -32.49 7.99
N LEU A 40 11.96 -31.50 8.11
CA LEU A 40 11.19 -31.22 9.33
C LEU A 40 9.80 -31.86 9.32
N ASP A 41 9.45 -32.60 8.28
CA ASP A 41 8.12 -33.17 8.06
C ASP A 41 7.01 -32.10 8.14
N GLN A 42 7.30 -30.94 7.53
CA GLN A 42 6.40 -29.79 7.48
C GLN A 42 5.79 -29.64 6.10
N GLU A 43 4.50 -29.32 6.04
CA GLU A 43 3.85 -28.95 4.79
C GLU A 43 4.38 -27.59 4.30
N GLU A 44 4.73 -27.53 3.00
CA GLU A 44 5.14 -26.27 2.38
C GLU A 44 3.94 -25.29 2.37
N PRO A 45 4.14 -24.02 2.77
CA PRO A 45 3.07 -23.03 2.74
C PRO A 45 2.53 -22.84 1.33
N VAL A 46 1.22 -23.01 1.16
CA VAL A 46 0.56 -22.70 -0.12
C VAL A 46 0.72 -21.22 -0.41
N GLU A 47 1.28 -20.89 -1.58
CA GLU A 47 1.36 -19.50 -2.00
C GLU A 47 -0.06 -18.90 -2.07
N PRO A 48 -0.31 -17.80 -1.33
CA PRO A 48 -1.61 -17.18 -1.38
C PRO A 48 -1.85 -16.66 -2.80
N LYS A 49 -3.06 -16.89 -3.32
CA LYS A 49 -3.46 -16.33 -4.61
C LYS A 49 -3.25 -14.82 -4.60
N PRO A 50 -2.65 -14.23 -5.64
CA PRO A 50 -2.45 -12.79 -5.70
C PRO A 50 -3.82 -12.10 -5.60
N LEU A 51 -3.94 -11.20 -4.63
CA LEU A 51 -5.15 -10.42 -4.44
C LEU A 51 -5.27 -9.42 -5.59
N ASN A 52 -6.49 -9.27 -6.13
CA ASN A 52 -6.76 -8.17 -7.04
C ASN A 52 -6.79 -6.84 -6.27
N TYR A 53 -6.69 -5.73 -7.01
CA TYR A 53 -6.65 -4.39 -6.40
C TYR A 53 -7.84 -4.11 -5.48
N ALA A 54 -9.05 -4.52 -5.86
CA ALA A 54 -10.24 -4.31 -5.04
C ALA A 54 -10.21 -5.13 -3.73
N GLN A 55 -9.78 -6.38 -3.81
CA GLN A 55 -9.58 -7.24 -2.64
C GLN A 55 -8.54 -6.63 -1.70
N MET A 56 -7.41 -6.16 -2.24
CA MET A 56 -6.36 -5.51 -1.46
C MET A 56 -6.89 -4.27 -0.73
N MET A 57 -7.59 -3.38 -1.43
CA MET A 57 -8.19 -2.17 -0.85
C MET A 57 -9.25 -2.51 0.20
N HIS A 58 -10.05 -3.53 -0.05
CA HIS A 58 -11.05 -4.02 0.90
C HIS A 58 -10.40 -4.58 2.18
N HIS A 59 -9.35 -5.39 2.07
CA HIS A 59 -8.65 -5.93 3.25
C HIS A 59 -7.90 -4.86 4.05
N LEU A 60 -7.33 -3.87 3.35
CA LEU A 60 -6.53 -2.82 3.99
C LEU A 60 -7.41 -1.76 4.68
N VAL A 61 -8.41 -1.25 3.96
CA VAL A 61 -9.20 -0.07 4.36
C VAL A 61 -10.68 -0.41 4.59
N GLY A 62 -11.16 -1.58 4.17
CA GLY A 62 -12.57 -1.95 4.25
C GLY A 62 -13.43 -1.34 3.14
N ILE A 63 -12.82 -0.84 2.07
CA ILE A 63 -13.51 -0.12 0.99
C ILE A 63 -13.25 -0.80 -0.36
N ASP A 64 -14.31 -1.07 -1.10
CA ASP A 64 -14.23 -1.50 -2.51
C ASP A 64 -14.06 -0.26 -3.41
N PRO A 65 -12.90 -0.10 -4.09
CA PRO A 65 -12.63 1.05 -4.95
C PRO A 65 -13.51 1.09 -6.20
N TYR A 66 -14.15 -0.02 -6.56
CA TYR A 66 -15.09 -0.08 -7.69
C TYR A 66 -16.54 0.05 -7.25
N LYS A 67 -16.83 0.38 -5.97
CA LYS A 67 -18.19 0.64 -5.50
C LYS A 67 -18.42 2.14 -5.40
N CYS A 68 -19.49 2.62 -6.04
CA CYS A 68 -19.87 4.02 -5.94
C CYS A 68 -20.31 4.36 -4.52
N ILE A 69 -19.69 5.39 -3.92
CA ILE A 69 -20.01 5.86 -2.57
C ILE A 69 -21.42 6.46 -2.44
N LEU A 70 -22.04 6.87 -3.55
CA LEU A 70 -23.36 7.49 -3.54
C LEU A 70 -24.49 6.48 -3.75
N CYS A 71 -24.40 5.65 -4.81
CA CYS A 71 -25.47 4.73 -5.19
C CYS A 71 -25.18 3.26 -4.91
N GLY A 72 -23.95 2.91 -4.49
CA GLY A 72 -23.53 1.53 -4.26
C GLY A 72 -23.37 0.67 -5.51
N GLY A 73 -23.60 1.22 -6.71
CA GLY A 73 -23.39 0.53 -7.99
C GLY A 73 -21.91 0.29 -8.31
N ARG A 74 -21.65 -0.63 -9.25
CA ARG A 74 -20.29 -0.95 -9.70
C ARG A 74 -19.79 0.10 -10.69
N MET A 75 -18.67 0.73 -10.34
CA MET A 75 -17.97 1.69 -11.19
C MET A 75 -17.17 0.95 -12.26
N CYS A 76 -17.23 1.46 -13.48
CA CYS A 76 -16.45 0.98 -14.61
C CYS A 76 -15.40 2.02 -14.98
N PHE A 77 -14.23 1.57 -15.43
CA PHE A 77 -13.22 2.46 -15.98
C PHE A 77 -13.73 3.10 -17.28
N VAL A 78 -13.65 4.43 -17.36
CA VAL A 78 -14.07 5.19 -18.55
C VAL A 78 -12.86 5.74 -19.30
N LYS A 79 -11.97 6.47 -18.60
CA LYS A 79 -10.73 7.02 -19.15
C LYS A 79 -9.75 7.36 -18.03
N MET A 80 -8.47 7.49 -18.39
CA MET A 80 -7.45 8.09 -17.54
C MET A 80 -7.06 9.44 -18.16
N GLU A 81 -7.09 10.50 -17.36
CA GLU A 81 -6.54 11.80 -17.73
C GLU A 81 -5.43 12.16 -16.76
N MET A 82 -4.28 12.57 -17.31
CA MET A 82 -3.15 12.99 -16.49
C MET A 82 -3.43 14.41 -15.99
N GLY A 83 -3.59 14.54 -14.68
CA GLY A 83 -3.69 15.84 -14.02
C GLY A 83 -2.35 16.58 -13.96
N LEU A 84 -2.42 17.84 -13.54
CA LEU A 84 -1.24 18.64 -13.23
C LEU A 84 -0.43 18.03 -12.08
N LYS A 85 0.90 18.20 -12.12
CA LYS A 85 1.79 17.73 -11.06
C LYS A 85 1.51 18.49 -9.76
N GLY A 86 1.83 17.88 -8.62
CA GLY A 86 1.56 18.46 -7.30
C GLY A 86 2.10 19.89 -7.13
N HIS A 87 3.30 20.18 -7.64
CA HIS A 87 3.88 21.52 -7.56
C HIS A 87 3.08 22.55 -8.40
N GLU A 88 2.58 22.15 -9.58
CA GLU A 88 1.77 23.00 -10.47
C GLU A 88 0.40 23.31 -9.85
N LEU A 89 -0.21 22.33 -9.18
CA LEU A 89 -1.45 22.54 -8.44
C LEU A 89 -1.26 23.56 -7.30
N VAL A 90 -0.12 23.49 -6.60
CA VAL A 90 0.21 24.43 -5.51
C VAL A 90 0.47 25.84 -6.06
N THR A 91 1.20 25.97 -7.17
CA THR A 91 1.44 27.29 -7.79
C THR A 91 0.15 27.92 -8.28
N LEU A 92 -0.70 27.16 -8.98
CA LEU A 92 -2.02 27.62 -9.41
C LEU A 92 -2.86 28.06 -8.22
N ARG A 93 -2.91 27.25 -7.15
CA ARG A 93 -3.67 27.59 -5.94
C ARG A 93 -3.19 28.91 -5.32
N LYS A 94 -1.87 29.13 -5.24
CA LYS A 94 -1.29 30.39 -4.75
C LYS A 94 -1.69 31.57 -5.64
N ALA A 95 -1.65 31.41 -6.96
CA ALA A 95 -2.08 32.44 -7.91
C ALA A 95 -3.56 32.79 -7.72
N THR A 96 -4.45 31.79 -7.63
CA THR A 96 -5.89 32.01 -7.40
C THR A 96 -6.15 32.73 -6.07
N ILE A 97 -5.41 32.39 -5.01
CA ILE A 97 -5.53 33.06 -3.71
C ILE A 97 -5.11 34.53 -3.80
N ARG A 98 -3.99 34.81 -4.49
CA ARG A 98 -3.48 36.17 -4.70
C ARG A 98 -4.49 37.02 -5.47
N GLU A 99 -5.07 36.47 -6.52
CA GLU A 99 -6.07 37.15 -7.35
C GLU A 99 -7.36 37.44 -6.59
N LYS A 100 -7.89 36.45 -5.84
CA LYS A 100 -9.02 36.66 -4.93
C LYS A 100 -8.75 37.69 -3.84
N ARG A 101 -7.51 37.84 -3.37
CA ARG A 101 -7.13 38.92 -2.45
C ARG A 101 -7.16 40.26 -3.16
N ARG A 102 -6.56 40.38 -4.35
CA ARG A 102 -6.56 41.63 -5.14
C ARG A 102 -7.99 42.13 -5.41
N LEU A 103 -8.88 41.24 -5.86
CA LEU A 103 -10.28 41.57 -6.14
C LEU A 103 -11.06 42.02 -4.90
N ARG A 104 -10.68 41.56 -3.70
CA ARG A 104 -11.29 42.00 -2.42
C ARG A 104 -10.87 43.41 -1.98
N TYR A 105 -9.72 43.90 -2.43
CA TYR A 105 -9.21 45.24 -2.09
C TYR A 105 -9.37 46.25 -3.24
N SER A 106 -10.16 45.92 -4.27
CA SER A 106 -10.43 46.80 -5.43
C SER A 106 -11.91 47.19 -5.56
N LEU A 107 -12.71 46.89 -4.54
CA LEU A 107 -14.03 47.44 -4.24
C LEU A 107 -13.92 48.21 -2.92
#